data_AF-A0A0C9YSY0-F1
#
_entry.id   AF-A0A0C9YSY0-F1
#
_cell.length_a   1.000
_cell.length_b   1.000
_cell.length_c   1.000
_cell.angle_alpha   90.00
_cell.angle_beta   90.00
_cell.angle_gamma   90.00
#
_symmetry.space_group_name_H-M   'P 1'
#
loop_
_entity.id
_entity.type
_entity.pdbx_description
1 polymer ?
#
loop_
_entity_poly.entity_id
_entity_poly.type
_entity_poly.pdbx_seq_one_letter_code
_entity_poly.pdbx_strand_id
1 'polypeptide(L)'
;PDILHQIIKGAFKDHLVEWVEKYLILKHGKKQAEKILDDIDRRIAAIAPFPGLCCFPEGRHFKQWTGDDSKALMKVYLPAIEGHVPQAVVHMFHAFLEFCYLVRKSVITESDLDLINDALDRFHHYCEVFKTTGV
;
A
#
# COMPACT_ATOMS: atom_id res chain seq x y z
N PRO A 1 14.32 -9.07 -13.49
CA PRO A 1 13.02 -8.51 -13.08
C PRO A 1 11.92 -9.58 -13.19
N ASP A 2 11.40 -10.03 -12.06
CA ASP A 2 10.28 -10.99 -12.04
C ASP A 2 8.91 -10.27 -12.13
N ILE A 3 7.87 -11.00 -12.51
CA ILE A 3 6.50 -10.47 -12.68
C ILE A 3 5.98 -9.88 -11.36
N LEU A 4 6.35 -10.50 -10.24
CA LEU A 4 5.96 -10.10 -8.91
C LEU A 4 6.56 -8.73 -8.53
N HIS A 5 7.81 -8.48 -8.92
CA HIS A 5 8.48 -7.20 -8.80
C HIS A 5 7.78 -6.13 -9.64
N GLN A 6 7.28 -6.47 -10.82
CA GLN A 6 6.48 -5.54 -11.62
C GLN A 6 5.13 -5.23 -10.97
N ILE A 7 4.45 -6.21 -10.38
CA ILE A 7 3.19 -6.00 -9.65
C ILE A 7 3.43 -5.11 -8.42
N ILE A 8 4.48 -5.39 -7.64
CA ILE A 8 4.80 -4.58 -6.46
C ILE A 8 5.19 -3.16 -6.86
N LYS A 9 6.06 -3.00 -7.86
CA LYS A 9 6.51 -1.67 -8.28
C LYS A 9 5.38 -0.87 -8.95
N GLY A 10 4.73 -1.46 -9.94
CA GLY A 10 3.68 -0.80 -10.72
C GLY A 10 2.39 -0.58 -9.94
N ALA A 11 1.83 -1.64 -9.31
CA ALA A 11 0.54 -1.50 -8.66
C ALA A 11 0.63 -0.75 -7.32
N PHE A 12 1.52 -1.16 -6.41
CA PHE A 12 1.57 -0.56 -5.08
C PHE A 12 2.06 0.89 -5.12
N LYS A 13 3.21 1.13 -5.75
CA LYS A 13 3.80 2.47 -5.75
C LYS A 13 3.11 3.39 -6.77
N ASP A 14 3.08 2.99 -8.03
CA ASP A 14 2.66 3.90 -9.11
C ASP A 14 1.13 4.06 -9.19
N HIS A 15 0.35 3.28 -8.45
CA HIS A 15 -1.11 3.43 -8.39
C HIS A 15 -1.63 3.60 -6.97
N LEU A 16 -1.42 2.65 -6.06
CA LEU A 16 -2.11 2.70 -4.76
C LEU A 16 -1.65 3.88 -3.89
N VAL A 17 -0.35 4.13 -3.79
CA VAL A 17 0.17 5.27 -3.02
C VAL A 17 -0.24 6.61 -3.67
N GLU A 18 -0.20 6.70 -5.00
CA GLU A 18 -0.64 7.88 -5.75
C GLU A 18 -2.14 8.16 -5.55
N TRP A 19 -2.98 7.13 -5.55
CA TRP A 19 -4.42 7.28 -5.32
C TRP A 19 -4.73 7.77 -3.90
N VAL A 20 -3.99 7.31 -2.89
CA VAL A 20 -4.10 7.84 -1.52
C VAL A 20 -3.73 9.32 -1.49
N GLU A 21 -2.64 9.72 -2.14
CA GLU A 21 -2.24 11.13 -2.21
C GLU A 21 -3.31 11.99 -2.89
N LYS A 22 -3.81 11.56 -4.06
CA LYS A 22 -4.90 12.25 -4.78
C LYS A 22 -6.15 12.36 -3.92
N TYR A 23 -6.54 11.27 -3.25
CA TYR A 23 -7.69 11.26 -2.35
C TYR A 23 -7.53 12.31 -1.24
N LEU A 24 -6.38 12.36 -0.57
CA LEU A 24 -6.13 13.32 0.50
C LEU A 24 -6.17 14.76 0.00
N ILE A 25 -5.58 15.03 -1.16
CA ILE A 25 -5.60 16.36 -1.80
C ILE A 25 -7.03 16.77 -2.15
N LEU A 26 -7.82 15.87 -2.76
CA LEU A 26 -9.23 16.15 -3.09
C LEU A 26 -10.08 16.38 -1.84
N LYS A 27 -9.86 15.59 -0.79
CA LYS A 27 -10.70 15.64 0.43
C LYS A 27 -10.38 16.82 1.35
N HIS A 28 -9.11 17.15 1.50
CA HIS A 28 -8.64 18.12 2.50
C HIS A 28 -8.00 19.39 1.89
N GLY A 29 -7.77 19.40 0.58
CA GLY A 29 -6.99 20.43 -0.08
C GLY A 29 -5.48 20.23 0.12
N LYS A 30 -4.68 20.75 -0.81
CA LYS A 30 -3.23 20.49 -0.91
C LYS A 30 -2.47 20.71 0.41
N LYS A 31 -2.66 21.86 1.05
CA LYS A 31 -1.92 22.24 2.28
C LYS A 31 -2.23 21.32 3.47
N GLN A 32 -3.46 20.83 3.60
CA GLN A 32 -3.82 19.92 4.69
C GLN A 32 -3.44 18.48 4.36
N ALA A 33 -3.53 18.10 3.07
CA ALA A 33 -3.03 16.81 2.59
C ALA A 33 -1.52 16.67 2.84
N GLU A 34 -0.72 17.70 2.55
CA GLU A 34 0.71 17.73 2.85
C GLU A 34 1.00 17.45 4.34
N LYS A 35 0.25 18.06 5.27
CA LYS A 35 0.40 17.78 6.71
C LYS A 35 0.04 16.34 7.08
N ILE A 36 -0.98 15.77 6.44
CA ILE A 36 -1.37 14.37 6.67
C ILE A 36 -0.28 13.44 6.13
N LEU A 37 0.25 13.73 4.95
CA LEU A 37 1.35 12.99 4.34
C LEU A 37 2.62 13.07 5.23
N ASP A 38 2.94 14.24 5.79
CA ASP A 38 4.03 14.40 6.75
C ASP A 38 3.80 13.55 8.02
N ASP A 39 2.56 13.47 8.53
CA ASP A 39 2.25 12.59 9.67
C ASP A 39 2.39 11.10 9.31
N ILE A 40 1.97 10.70 8.10
CA ILE A 40 2.19 9.34 7.60
C ILE A 40 3.69 9.03 7.54
N ASP A 41 4.50 9.96 7.02
CA ASP A 41 5.96 9.82 6.94
C ASP A 41 6.60 9.74 8.33
N ARG A 42 6.11 10.55 9.28
CA ARG A 42 6.52 10.49 10.68
C ARG A 42 6.17 9.15 11.34
N ARG A 43 4.99 8.59 11.06
CA ARG A 43 4.59 7.26 11.56
C ARG A 43 5.49 6.17 11.00
N ILE A 44 5.81 6.23 9.72
CA ILE A 44 6.72 5.28 9.05
C ILE A 44 8.13 5.37 9.67
N ALA A 45 8.63 6.58 9.91
CA ALA A 45 9.95 6.81 10.53
C ALA A 45 10.02 6.36 11.99
N ALA A 46 8.90 6.37 12.71
CA ALA A 46 8.83 5.98 14.12
C ALA A 46 8.81 4.46 14.36
N ILE A 47 8.78 3.65 13.31
CA ILE A 47 8.71 2.19 13.44
C ILE A 47 10.02 1.67 14.00
N ALA A 48 9.90 0.84 15.05
CA ALA A 48 11.05 0.27 15.72
C ALA A 48 11.91 -0.56 14.75
N PRO A 49 13.25 -0.48 14.84
CA PRO A 49 14.13 -1.31 14.04
C PRO A 49 13.83 -2.79 14.30
N PHE A 50 13.51 -3.54 13.25
CA PHE A 50 13.27 -4.98 13.33
C PHE A 50 14.19 -5.70 12.34
N PRO A 51 14.83 -6.81 12.73
CA PRO A 51 15.64 -7.60 11.80
C PRO A 51 14.86 -8.00 10.54
N GLY A 52 15.30 -7.56 9.36
CA GLY A 52 14.59 -7.82 8.09
C GLY A 52 13.50 -6.79 7.73
N LEU A 53 13.43 -5.67 8.46
CA LEU A 53 12.68 -4.47 8.12
C LEU A 53 13.67 -3.31 7.86
N CYS A 54 13.58 -2.67 6.71
CA CYS A 54 14.36 -1.45 6.44
C CYS A 54 13.82 -0.29 7.29
N CYS A 55 14.71 0.48 7.90
CA CYS A 55 14.32 1.73 8.56
C CYS A 55 14.10 2.83 7.52
N PHE A 56 13.08 3.66 7.75
CA PHE A 56 12.67 4.75 6.84
C PHE A 56 12.78 6.12 7.54
N PRO A 57 14.00 6.62 7.82
CA PRO A 57 14.18 7.84 8.61
C PRO A 57 13.59 9.10 7.95
N GLU A 58 13.47 9.13 6.62
CA GLU A 58 12.85 10.21 5.83
C GLU A 58 11.42 9.87 5.34
N GLY A 59 10.83 8.78 5.83
CA GLY A 59 9.51 8.31 5.40
C GLY A 59 9.50 7.80 3.96
N ARG A 60 8.55 8.27 3.15
CA ARG A 60 8.33 7.84 1.75
C ARG A 60 9.12 8.66 0.72
N HIS A 61 9.88 9.67 1.13
CA HIS A 61 10.56 10.60 0.22
C HIS A 61 11.85 10.02 -0.40
N PHE A 62 11.72 8.97 -1.21
CA PHE A 62 12.87 8.41 -1.94
C PHE A 62 13.08 9.08 -3.29
N LYS A 63 14.29 9.59 -3.53
CA LYS A 63 14.75 10.08 -4.84
C LYS A 63 14.68 8.99 -5.92
N GLN A 64 14.88 7.73 -5.52
CA GLN A 64 14.76 6.55 -6.37
C GLN A 64 14.28 5.37 -5.54
N TRP A 65 13.17 4.75 -5.95
CA TRP A 65 12.62 3.56 -5.29
C TRP A 65 13.20 2.30 -5.91
N THR A 66 13.80 1.43 -5.10
CA THR A 66 14.11 0.04 -5.50
C THR A 66 12.92 -0.90 -5.21
N GLY A 67 12.98 -2.11 -5.76
CA GLY A 67 11.97 -3.13 -5.46
C GLY A 67 11.96 -3.54 -3.99
N ASP A 68 13.11 -3.47 -3.32
CA ASP A 68 13.22 -3.83 -1.91
C ASP A 68 12.70 -2.71 -1.00
N ASP A 69 12.90 -1.44 -1.38
CA ASP A 69 12.26 -0.29 -0.71
C ASP A 69 10.74 -0.38 -0.78
N SER A 70 10.21 -0.76 -1.95
CA SER A 70 8.77 -0.92 -2.17
C SER A 70 8.20 -2.04 -1.29
N LYS A 71 8.89 -3.18 -1.21
CA LYS A 71 8.51 -4.31 -0.32
C LYS A 71 8.58 -3.93 1.15
N ALA A 72 9.60 -3.19 1.56
CA ALA A 72 9.74 -2.76 2.94
C ALA A 72 8.66 -1.74 3.29
N LEU A 73 8.32 -0.81 2.39
CA LEU A 73 7.24 0.15 2.59
C LEU A 73 5.89 -0.57 2.73
N MET A 74 5.60 -1.57 1.88
CA MET A 74 4.36 -2.36 1.96
C MET A 74 4.08 -2.90 3.37
N LYS A 75 5.13 -3.30 4.11
CA LYS A 75 5.00 -3.84 5.47
C LYS A 75 4.60 -2.79 6.51
N VAL A 76 4.92 -1.53 6.26
CA VAL A 76 4.76 -0.43 7.22
C VAL A 76 3.67 0.57 6.85
N TYR A 77 3.22 0.56 5.59
CA TYR A 77 2.31 1.56 5.05
C TYR A 77 0.89 1.42 5.60
N LEU A 78 0.40 0.19 5.77
CA LEU A 78 -0.96 -0.08 6.26
C LEU A 78 -1.26 0.58 7.63
N PRO A 79 -0.44 0.39 8.69
CA PRO A 79 -0.67 1.10 9.95
C PRO A 79 -0.39 2.61 9.85
N ALA A 80 0.42 3.06 8.90
CA ALA A 80 0.74 4.47 8.75
C ALA A 80 -0.44 5.30 8.22
N ILE A 81 -1.26 4.74 7.32
CA ILE A 81 -2.42 5.42 6.74
C ILE A 81 -3.69 5.30 7.60
N GLU A 82 -3.70 4.42 8.60
CA GLU A 82 -4.85 4.19 9.46
C GLU A 82 -5.29 5.48 10.18
N GLY A 83 -6.60 5.77 10.14
CA GLY A 83 -7.18 7.00 10.70
C GLY A 83 -7.05 8.24 9.81
N HIS A 84 -6.28 8.18 8.70
CA HIS A 84 -6.15 9.27 7.73
C HIS A 84 -6.96 9.04 6.44
N VAL A 85 -7.31 7.79 6.15
CA VAL A 85 -8.08 7.39 4.97
C VAL A 85 -9.35 6.64 5.38
N PRO A 86 -10.37 6.54 4.50
CA PRO A 86 -11.53 5.70 4.75
C PRO A 86 -11.13 4.25 5.01
N GLN A 87 -11.88 3.57 5.87
CA GLN A 87 -11.62 2.16 6.20
C GLN A 87 -11.58 1.26 4.95
N ALA A 88 -12.38 1.58 3.92
CA ALA A 88 -12.34 0.88 2.63
C ALA A 88 -10.95 0.92 1.98
N VAL A 89 -10.22 2.03 2.05
CA VAL A 89 -8.85 2.13 1.54
C VAL A 89 -7.92 1.21 2.33
N VAL A 90 -8.05 1.16 3.65
CA VAL A 90 -7.27 0.24 4.50
C VAL A 90 -7.55 -1.22 4.11
N HIS A 91 -8.82 -1.59 3.93
CA HIS A 91 -9.20 -2.94 3.49
C HIS A 91 -8.68 -3.27 2.08
N MET A 92 -8.64 -2.30 1.16
CA MET A 92 -8.04 -2.47 -0.16
C MET A 92 -6.55 -2.80 -0.06
N PHE A 93 -5.78 -2.05 0.73
CA PHE A 93 -4.35 -2.37 0.93
C PHE A 93 -4.16 -3.74 1.57
N HIS A 94 -4.99 -4.10 2.55
CA HIS A 94 -4.95 -5.43 3.16
C HIS A 94 -5.18 -6.54 2.13
N ALA A 95 -6.24 -6.42 1.31
CA ALA A 95 -6.55 -7.40 0.26
C ALA A 95 -5.40 -7.53 -0.77
N PHE A 96 -4.78 -6.41 -1.16
CA PHE A 96 -3.61 -6.42 -2.06
C PHE A 96 -2.40 -7.12 -1.43
N LEU A 97 -2.12 -6.88 -0.14
CA LEU A 97 -1.03 -7.53 0.58
C LEU A 97 -1.25 -9.04 0.70
N GLU A 98 -2.49 -9.44 0.98
CA GLU A 98 -2.88 -10.84 1.07
C GLU A 98 -2.76 -11.55 -0.28
N PHE A 99 -3.26 -10.95 -1.37
CA PHE A 99 -3.01 -11.44 -2.73
C PHE A 99 -1.52 -11.61 -2.99
N CYS A 100 -0.71 -10.57 -2.72
CA CYS A 100 0.75 -10.62 -2.90
C CYS A 100 1.41 -11.72 -2.07
N TYR A 101 0.88 -12.05 -0.90
CA TYR A 101 1.38 -13.12 -0.05
C TYR A 101 1.03 -14.50 -0.61
N LEU A 102 -0.22 -14.70 -1.03
CA LEU A 102 -0.71 -15.99 -1.55
C LEU A 102 -0.02 -16.40 -2.85
N VAL A 103 0.15 -15.47 -3.80
CA VAL A 103 0.81 -15.75 -5.09
C VAL A 103 2.31 -16.03 -4.97
N ARG A 104 2.90 -15.80 -3.79
CA ARG A 104 4.33 -16.06 -3.48
C ARG A 104 4.58 -17.44 -2.89
N LYS A 105 3.54 -18.22 -2.58
CA LYS A 105 3.73 -19.58 -2.04
C LYS A 105 4.52 -20.42 -3.03
N SER A 106 5.45 -21.23 -2.52
CA SER A 106 6.27 -22.13 -3.34
C SER A 106 5.46 -23.27 -3.96
N VAL A 107 4.30 -23.58 -3.38
CA VAL A 107 3.32 -24.54 -3.86
C VAL A 107 1.95 -23.90 -3.72
N ILE A 108 1.16 -23.90 -4.80
CA ILE A 108 -0.20 -23.37 -4.84
C ILE A 108 -1.15 -24.56 -4.97
N THR A 109 -2.06 -24.69 -4.02
CA THR A 109 -3.14 -25.68 -4.01
C THR A 109 -4.41 -25.12 -4.63
N GLU A 110 -5.40 -25.96 -4.92
CA GLU A 110 -6.72 -25.49 -5.39
C GLU A 110 -7.37 -24.53 -4.37
N SER A 111 -7.27 -24.83 -3.07
CA SER A 111 -7.73 -23.91 -2.02
C SER A 111 -6.98 -22.58 -2.00
N ASP A 112 -5.71 -22.55 -2.41
CA ASP A 112 -4.98 -21.28 -2.53
C ASP A 112 -5.49 -20.46 -3.72
N LEU A 113 -5.91 -21.09 -4.81
CA LEU A 113 -6.51 -20.39 -5.95
C LEU A 113 -7.82 -19.70 -5.54
N ASP A 114 -8.65 -20.37 -4.74
CA ASP A 114 -9.88 -19.77 -4.21
C ASP A 114 -9.58 -18.55 -3.34
N LEU A 115 -8.58 -18.65 -2.45
CA LEU A 115 -8.13 -17.51 -1.62
C LEU A 115 -7.54 -16.37 -2.45
N ILE A 116 -6.81 -16.68 -3.52
CA ILE A 116 -6.25 -15.68 -4.45
C ILE A 116 -7.36 -14.92 -5.15
N ASN A 117 -8.39 -15.63 -5.63
CA ASN A 117 -9.55 -15.01 -6.28
C ASN A 117 -10.33 -14.15 -5.29
N ASP A 118 -10.60 -14.65 -4.07
CA ASP A 118 -11.26 -13.87 -3.03
C ASP A 118 -10.48 -12.59 -2.68
N ALA A 119 -9.15 -12.68 -2.55
CA ALA A 119 -8.33 -11.51 -2.28
C ALA A 119 -8.39 -10.48 -3.43
N LEU A 120 -8.41 -10.93 -4.69
CA LEU A 120 -8.60 -10.06 -5.86
C LEU A 120 -9.98 -9.42 -5.89
N ASP A 121 -11.03 -10.17 -5.61
CA ASP A 121 -12.41 -9.67 -5.59
C ASP A 121 -12.60 -8.63 -4.50
N ARG A 122 -12.07 -8.87 -3.29
CA ARG A 122 -12.03 -7.87 -2.21
C ARG A 122 -11.24 -6.63 -2.62
N PHE A 123 -10.08 -6.80 -3.25
CA PHE A 123 -9.29 -5.67 -3.74
C PHE A 123 -10.09 -4.80 -4.72
N HIS A 124 -10.72 -5.40 -5.73
CA HIS A 124 -11.55 -4.67 -6.69
C HIS A 124 -12.76 -4.01 -6.04
N HIS A 125 -13.43 -4.70 -5.12
CA HIS A 125 -14.57 -4.16 -4.39
C HIS A 125 -14.20 -2.89 -3.63
N TYR A 126 -13.08 -2.90 -2.90
CA TYR A 126 -12.66 -1.74 -2.12
C TYR A 126 -12.03 -0.62 -2.97
N CYS A 127 -11.46 -0.93 -4.14
CA CYS A 127 -10.98 0.08 -5.10
C CYS A 127 -12.08 1.04 -5.57
N GLU A 128 -13.36 0.64 -5.55
CA GLU A 128 -14.48 1.52 -5.89
C GLU A 128 -14.54 2.80 -5.04
N VAL A 129 -13.96 2.79 -3.84
CA VAL A 129 -13.87 4.01 -3.01
C VAL A 129 -13.17 5.15 -3.76
N PHE A 130 -12.12 4.85 -4.53
CA PHE A 130 -11.39 5.88 -5.28
C PHE A 130 -12.24 6.46 -6.39
N LYS A 131 -12.93 5.61 -7.16
CA LYS A 131 -13.86 6.03 -8.21
C LYS A 131 -15.00 6.90 -7.67
N THR A 132 -15.63 6.48 -6.57
CA THR A 132 -16.72 7.25 -5.95
C THR A 132 -16.25 8.58 -5.37
N THR A 133 -14.98 8.69 -4.98
CA THR A 133 -14.37 9.94 -4.48
C THR A 133 -13.79 10.83 -5.57
N GLY A 134 -13.80 10.39 -6.84
CA GLY A 134 -13.29 11.15 -7.99
C GLY A 134 -11.78 11.10 -8.18
N VAL A 135 -11.12 10.08 -7.63
CA VAL A 135 -9.68 9.77 -7.83
C VAL A 135 -9.47 8.90 -9.06
#